data_AF-A0A2K3LEF4-F1
#
_entry.id   AF-A0A2K3LEF4-F1
#
_cell.length_a   1.000
_cell.length_b   1.000
_cell.length_c   1.000
_cell.angle_alpha   90.00
_cell.angle_beta   90.00
_cell.angle_gamma   90.00
#
_symmetry.space_group_name_H-M   'P 1'
#
loop_
_entity.id
_entity.type
_entity.pdbx_description
1 polymer ?
#
loop_
_entity_poly.entity_id
_entity_poly.type
_entity_poly.pdbx_seq_one_letter_code
_entity_poly.pdbx_strand_id
1 'polypeptide(L)'
;MATLSEAYRDHPLHLKHIIPLDFSSFRTLPDSHAWTQSNDDDGNDHFTSNGSYNDEDGSCIPIIDLNDPNAMEHIGLACEKWGAFQLKNHGIPLNLIEEVEGEAKRLFSLPSKEKLKALRSAGGATGYGAARISPFFPKYMWHEGFTIMGSPSNDAKKIWPNDYKRFW
;
A
#
# COMPACT_ATOMS: atom_id res chain seq x y z
N MET A 1 19.57 14.40 11.19
CA MET A 1 18.30 14.23 10.47
C MET A 1 17.27 13.74 11.48
N ALA A 2 16.05 14.29 11.47
CA ALA A 2 14.97 13.73 12.29
C ALA A 2 14.55 12.37 11.74
N THR A 3 14.24 11.42 12.62
CA THR A 3 13.63 10.16 12.24
C THR A 3 12.21 10.39 11.71
N LEU A 4 11.70 9.47 10.89
CA LEU A 4 10.33 9.57 10.37
C LEU A 4 9.28 9.61 11.50
N SER A 5 9.54 8.91 12.61
CA SER A 5 8.68 8.95 13.79
C SER A 5 8.70 10.31 14.49
N GLU A 6 9.84 11.00 14.54
CA GLU A 6 9.94 12.36 15.07
C GLU A 6 9.15 13.33 14.21
N ALA A 7 9.34 13.29 12.89
CA ALA A 7 8.61 14.15 11.96
C ALA A 7 7.09 14.00 12.10
N TYR A 8 6.58 12.78 12.34
CA TYR A 8 5.15 12.55 12.51
C TYR A 8 4.59 13.03 13.84
N ARG A 9 5.39 13.00 14.90
CA ARG A 9 5.02 13.55 16.21
C ARG A 9 4.94 15.07 16.18
N ASP A 10 5.85 15.72 15.46
CA ASP A 10 5.89 17.17 15.31
C ASP A 10 4.79 17.70 14.37
N HIS A 11 4.26 16.83 13.50
CA HIS A 11 3.19 17.14 12.55
C HIS A 11 2.01 16.15 12.70
N PRO A 12 1.22 16.27 13.78
CA PRO A 12 0.09 15.38 14.03
C PRO A 12 -1.05 15.60 13.03
N LEU A 13 -1.71 14.52 12.63
CA LEU A 13 -2.87 14.58 11.74
C LEU A 13 -4.17 14.80 12.51
N HIS A 14 -5.10 15.53 11.92
CA HIS A 14 -6.48 15.57 12.40
C HIS A 14 -7.14 14.20 12.23
N LEU A 15 -7.93 13.78 13.22
CA LEU A 15 -8.59 12.46 13.26
C LEU A 15 -9.39 12.15 11.98
N LYS A 16 -10.08 13.16 11.43
CA LYS A 16 -10.85 13.04 10.17
C LYS A 16 -9.99 12.68 8.94
N HIS A 17 -8.67 12.90 8.98
CA HIS A 17 -7.73 12.52 7.92
C HIS A 17 -7.08 11.16 8.17
N ILE A 18 -7.41 10.50 9.28
CA ILE A 18 -6.87 9.18 9.65
C ILE A 18 -7.92 8.10 9.41
N ILE A 19 -9.17 8.36 9.79
CA ILE A 19 -10.27 7.40 9.63
C ILE A 19 -10.58 7.25 8.14
N PRO A 20 -10.47 6.03 7.55
CA PRO A 20 -10.83 5.80 6.16
C PRO A 20 -12.32 6.02 5.90
N LEU A 21 -12.68 6.21 4.64
CA LEU A 21 -14.08 6.25 4.22
C LEU A 21 -14.76 4.92 4.59
N ASP A 22 -15.97 4.99 5.14
CA ASP A 22 -16.80 3.79 5.24
C ASP A 22 -17.41 3.49 3.88
N PHE A 23 -16.76 2.60 3.13
CA PHE A 23 -17.17 2.20 1.78
C PHE A 23 -18.59 1.66 1.71
N SER A 24 -19.14 1.15 2.81
CA SER A 24 -20.50 0.61 2.86
C SER A 24 -21.59 1.67 3.02
N SER A 25 -21.22 2.87 3.47
CA SER A 25 -22.16 3.96 3.79
C SER A 25 -22.53 4.84 2.60
N PHE A 26 -21.81 4.76 1.47
CA PHE A 26 -22.02 5.64 0.31
C PHE A 26 -22.58 4.89 -0.89
N ARG A 27 -23.56 5.49 -1.56
CA ARG A 27 -24.16 4.95 -2.80
C ARG A 27 -23.48 5.47 -4.07
N THR A 28 -22.77 6.59 -3.96
CA THR A 28 -22.12 7.29 -5.07
C THR A 28 -20.74 7.76 -4.62
N LEU A 29 -19.82 7.94 -5.59
CA LEU A 29 -18.49 8.50 -5.32
C LEU A 29 -18.61 9.91 -4.73
N PRO A 30 -18.08 10.18 -3.52
CA PRO A 30 -18.12 11.53 -2.94
C PRO A 30 -17.17 12.48 -3.66
N ASP A 31 -17.51 13.78 -3.70
CA ASP A 31 -16.65 14.83 -4.29
C ASP A 31 -15.26 14.91 -3.66
N SER A 32 -15.12 14.46 -2.41
CA SER A 32 -13.82 14.40 -1.71
C SER A 32 -12.87 13.34 -2.29
N HIS A 33 -13.39 12.37 -3.06
CA HIS A 33 -12.64 11.29 -3.73
C HIS A 33 -12.76 11.37 -5.25
N ALA A 34 -13.49 12.35 -5.80
CA ALA A 34 -13.57 12.59 -7.22
C ALA A 34 -12.34 13.38 -7.69
N TRP A 35 -11.37 12.66 -8.25
CA TRP A 35 -10.18 13.26 -8.88
C TRP A 35 -10.57 13.77 -10.27
N THR A 36 -10.11 14.97 -10.62
CA THR A 36 -10.26 15.49 -11.98
C THR A 36 -9.24 14.79 -12.88
N GLN A 37 -9.64 14.39 -14.09
CA GLN A 37 -8.69 13.94 -15.11
C GLN A 37 -7.64 15.03 -15.31
N SER A 38 -6.37 14.67 -15.16
CA SER A 38 -5.26 15.51 -15.58
C SER A 38 -5.34 15.68 -17.09
N ASN A 39 -5.05 16.87 -17.61
CA ASN A 39 -4.95 17.13 -19.06
C ASN A 39 -3.78 16.36 -19.73
N ASP A 40 -3.02 15.58 -18.96
CA ASP A 40 -1.92 14.72 -19.42
C ASP A 40 -2.38 13.29 -19.75
N ASP A 41 -3.69 13.02 -19.70
CA ASP A 41 -4.29 11.74 -20.10
C ASP A 41 -4.32 11.67 -21.63
N ASP A 42 -3.20 11.23 -22.23
CA ASP A 42 -3.08 10.95 -23.66
C ASP A 42 -3.84 9.67 -24.03
N GLY A 43 -5.17 9.69 -23.85
CA GLY A 43 -6.20 8.89 -24.53
C GLY A 43 -6.04 7.37 -24.70
N ASN A 44 -5.04 6.73 -24.09
CA ASN A 44 -4.71 5.32 -24.32
C ASN A 44 -4.87 4.52 -23.03
N ASP A 45 -6.05 4.59 -22.42
CA ASP A 45 -6.48 3.72 -21.34
C ASP A 45 -7.02 2.38 -21.88
N HIS A 46 -6.34 1.78 -22.87
CA HIS A 46 -6.70 0.44 -23.34
C HIS A 46 -6.13 -0.64 -22.42
N PHE A 47 -6.70 -0.77 -21.22
CA PHE A 47 -6.49 -1.91 -20.33
C PHE A 47 -7.12 -3.16 -20.95
N THR A 48 -6.44 -3.79 -21.91
CA THR A 48 -6.83 -5.09 -22.44
C THR A 48 -6.37 -6.20 -21.50
N SER A 49 -7.30 -6.68 -20.67
CA SER A 49 -7.15 -7.99 -20.04
C SER A 49 -7.24 -9.06 -21.13
N ASN A 50 -6.11 -9.45 -21.73
CA ASN A 50 -5.92 -10.76 -22.36
C ASN A 50 -4.45 -10.92 -22.82
N GLY A 51 -3.60 -11.33 -21.87
CA GLY A 51 -2.44 -12.23 -21.98
C GLY A 51 -1.74 -12.55 -23.31
N SER A 52 -1.55 -11.62 -24.24
CA SER A 52 -0.62 -11.79 -25.37
C SER A 52 -0.18 -10.44 -25.95
N TYR A 53 0.66 -9.71 -25.21
CA TYR A 53 1.33 -8.51 -25.74
C TYR A 53 2.46 -8.93 -26.69
N ASN A 54 2.18 -8.91 -27.99
CA ASN A 54 3.20 -8.71 -29.02
C ASN A 54 3.22 -7.22 -29.35
N ASP A 55 3.72 -6.40 -28.42
CA ASP A 55 4.06 -5.01 -28.70
C ASP A 55 5.53 -4.98 -29.13
N GLU A 56 5.77 -4.79 -30.43
CA GLU A 56 7.10 -4.61 -31.00
C GLU A 56 7.76 -3.27 -30.61
N ASP A 57 7.11 -2.45 -29.77
CA ASP A 57 7.67 -1.24 -29.13
C ASP A 57 7.70 -1.31 -27.58
N GLY A 58 7.37 -2.48 -27.02
CA GLY A 58 8.11 -3.20 -25.97
C GLY A 58 8.46 -2.57 -24.62
N SER A 59 7.97 -1.38 -24.25
CA SER A 59 8.31 -0.76 -22.96
C SER A 59 7.46 -1.36 -21.82
N CYS A 60 7.80 -2.56 -21.36
CA CYS A 60 7.26 -3.15 -20.12
C CYS A 60 8.18 -2.85 -18.93
N ILE A 61 7.61 -2.74 -17.71
CA ILE A 61 8.41 -2.65 -16.47
C ILE A 61 9.42 -3.82 -16.42
N PRO A 62 10.73 -3.56 -16.25
CA PRO A 62 11.74 -4.60 -16.28
C PRO A 62 11.50 -5.69 -15.23
N ILE A 63 11.63 -6.96 -15.64
CA ILE A 63 11.63 -8.11 -14.73
C ILE A 63 13.06 -8.62 -14.61
N ILE A 64 13.62 -8.59 -13.40
CA ILE A 64 15.01 -8.93 -13.12
C ILE A 64 15.07 -10.27 -12.38
N ASP A 65 15.88 -11.19 -12.91
CA ASP A 65 16.21 -12.45 -12.27
C ASP A 65 17.37 -12.26 -11.30
N LEU A 66 17.17 -12.49 -10.00
CA LEU A 66 18.27 -12.38 -9.03
C LEU A 66 19.29 -13.53 -9.10
N ASN A 67 19.01 -14.60 -9.85
CA ASN A 67 20.00 -15.63 -10.14
C ASN A 67 20.91 -15.28 -11.35
N ASP A 68 20.60 -14.22 -12.09
CA ASP A 68 21.44 -13.76 -13.20
C ASP A 68 22.75 -13.16 -12.65
N PRO A 69 23.94 -13.57 -13.14
CA PRO A 69 25.21 -12.99 -12.70
C PRO A 69 25.31 -11.47 -12.93
N ASN A 70 24.52 -10.91 -13.86
CA ASN A 70 24.47 -9.48 -14.17
C ASN A 70 23.27 -8.76 -13.52
N ALA A 71 22.56 -9.40 -12.57
CA ALA A 71 21.37 -8.82 -11.94
C ALA A 71 21.59 -7.40 -11.39
N MET A 72 22.78 -7.12 -10.84
CA MET A 72 23.13 -5.80 -10.33
C MET A 72 23.19 -4.71 -11.42
N GLU A 73 23.72 -5.04 -12.60
CA GLU A 73 23.74 -4.12 -13.75
C GLU A 73 22.32 -3.86 -14.25
N HIS A 74 21.51 -4.91 -14.36
CA HIS A 74 20.10 -4.79 -14.75
C HIS A 74 19.30 -3.94 -13.75
N ILE A 75 19.55 -4.07 -12.44
CA ILE A 75 18.92 -3.24 -11.40
C ILE A 75 19.33 -1.77 -11.58
N GLY A 76 20.63 -1.50 -11.79
CA GLY A 76 21.11 -0.14 -12.02
C GLY A 76 20.44 0.50 -13.24
N LEU A 77 20.38 -0.23 -14.35
CA LEU A 77 19.76 0.23 -15.59
C LEU A 77 18.26 0.47 -15.44
N ALA A 78 17.56 -0.42 -14.72
CA ALA A 78 16.14 -0.25 -14.44
C ALA A 78 15.88 0.94 -13.53
N CYS A 79 16.70 1.16 -12.50
CA CYS A 79 16.62 2.36 -11.66
C CYS A 79 16.81 3.64 -12.49
N GLU A 80 17.78 3.67 -13.40
CA GLU A 80 18.08 4.84 -14.24
C GLU A 80 16.98 5.13 -15.27
N LYS A 81 16.51 4.09 -15.99
CA LYS A 81 15.58 4.26 -17.10
C LYS A 81 14.10 4.25 -16.69
N TRP A 82 13.77 3.52 -15.62
CA TRP A 82 12.38 3.25 -15.21
C TRP A 82 12.04 3.77 -13.82
N GLY A 83 12.99 3.79 -12.89
CA GLY A 83 12.74 4.05 -11.47
C GLY A 83 11.96 2.93 -10.74
N ALA A 84 11.62 1.84 -11.45
CA ALA A 84 10.92 0.68 -10.93
C ALA A 84 11.28 -0.60 -11.70
N PHE A 85 11.15 -1.75 -11.06
CA PHE A 85 11.34 -3.08 -11.64
C PHE A 85 10.60 -4.14 -10.80
N GLN A 86 10.37 -5.31 -11.38
CA GLN A 86 9.90 -6.50 -10.70
C GLN A 86 11.06 -7.47 -10.48
N LEU A 87 11.05 -8.22 -9.38
CA LEU A 87 12.05 -9.25 -9.08
C LEU A 87 11.43 -10.64 -9.21
N LYS A 88 12.19 -11.57 -9.79
CA LYS A 88 11.95 -13.01 -9.68
C LYS A 88 13.17 -13.70 -9.07
N ASN A 89 12.97 -14.92 -8.55
CA ASN A 89 14.02 -15.69 -7.88
C ASN A 89 14.66 -14.94 -6.69
N HIS A 90 13.88 -14.13 -5.98
CA HIS A 90 14.35 -13.32 -4.85
C HIS A 90 14.60 -14.12 -3.55
N GLY A 91 14.42 -15.44 -3.58
CA GLY A 91 14.71 -16.32 -2.44
C GLY A 91 13.72 -16.25 -1.26
N ILE A 92 12.68 -15.42 -1.36
CA ILE A 92 11.60 -15.38 -0.35
C ILE A 92 10.67 -16.57 -0.61
N PRO A 93 10.41 -17.43 0.39
CA PRO A 93 9.53 -18.58 0.23
C PRO A 93 8.11 -18.17 -0.19
N LEU A 94 7.55 -18.85 -1.19
CA LEU A 94 6.22 -18.54 -1.71
C LEU A 94 5.13 -18.69 -0.64
N ASN A 95 5.25 -19.71 0.22
CA ASN A 95 4.30 -19.92 1.32
C ASN A 95 4.27 -18.74 2.29
N LEU A 96 5.41 -18.06 2.54
CA LEU A 96 5.44 -16.88 3.40
C LEU A 96 4.69 -15.70 2.77
N ILE A 97 4.81 -15.53 1.44
CA ILE A 97 4.05 -14.50 0.71
C ILE A 97 2.55 -14.79 0.79
N GLU A 98 2.15 -16.04 0.56
CA GLU A 98 0.76 -16.48 0.66
C GLU A 98 0.18 -16.28 2.08
N GLU A 99 0.97 -16.57 3.12
CA GLU A 99 0.60 -16.34 4.52
C GLU A 99 0.39 -14.84 4.81
N VAL A 100 1.31 -13.97 4.37
CA VAL A 100 1.19 -12.51 4.54
C VAL A 100 -0.05 -11.97 3.82
N GLU A 101 -0.29 -12.40 2.57
CA GLU A 101 -1.50 -12.04 1.84
C GLU A 101 -2.77 -12.53 2.53
N GLY A 102 -2.74 -13.76 3.06
CA GLY A 102 -3.84 -14.35 3.80
C GLY A 102 -4.20 -13.55 5.04
N GLU A 103 -3.22 -13.14 5.84
CA GLU A 103 -3.43 -12.31 7.03
C GLU A 103 -3.88 -10.88 6.68
N ALA A 104 -3.38 -10.30 5.58
CA ALA A 104 -3.88 -9.02 5.07
C ALA A 104 -5.36 -9.11 4.64
N LYS A 105 -5.72 -10.14 3.85
CA LYS A 105 -7.11 -10.42 3.45
C LYS A 105 -8.00 -10.62 4.68
N ARG A 106 -7.53 -11.38 5.67
CA ARG A 106 -8.24 -11.60 6.93
C ARG A 106 -8.49 -10.30 7.69
N LEU A 107 -7.49 -9.42 7.80
CA LEU A 107 -7.61 -8.12 8.45
C LEU A 107 -8.66 -7.24 7.78
N PHE A 108 -8.55 -7.04 6.47
CA PHE A 108 -9.40 -6.10 5.75
C PHE A 108 -10.84 -6.60 5.54
N SER A 109 -11.06 -7.91 5.65
CA SER A 109 -12.40 -8.53 5.67
C SER A 109 -13.15 -8.31 7.00
N LEU A 110 -12.48 -7.84 8.05
CA LEU A 110 -13.15 -7.53 9.32
C LEU A 110 -14.09 -6.31 9.18
N PRO A 111 -15.18 -6.25 9.96
CA PRO A 111 -16.00 -5.06 10.06
C PRO A 111 -15.18 -3.82 10.43
N SER A 112 -15.53 -2.64 9.90
CA SER A 112 -14.82 -1.38 10.15
C SER A 112 -14.60 -1.11 11.64
N LYS A 113 -15.59 -1.43 12.50
CA LYS A 113 -15.50 -1.28 13.96
C LYS A 113 -14.35 -2.06 14.59
N GLU A 114 -14.05 -3.26 14.07
CA GLU A 114 -12.96 -4.10 14.57
C GLU A 114 -11.60 -3.56 14.13
N LYS A 115 -11.48 -3.13 12.86
CA LYS A 115 -10.27 -2.47 12.33
C LYS A 115 -9.94 -1.18 13.08
N LEU A 116 -10.97 -0.40 13.45
CA LEU A 116 -10.83 0.83 14.22
C LEU A 116 -10.24 0.64 15.63
N LYS A 117 -10.26 -0.58 16.19
CA LYS A 117 -9.57 -0.86 17.47
C LYS A 117 -8.06 -0.62 17.39
N ALA A 118 -7.49 -0.73 16.20
CA ALA A 118 -6.08 -0.44 15.92
C ALA A 118 -5.90 0.88 15.15
N LEU A 119 -6.84 1.83 15.25
CA LEU A 119 -6.71 3.14 14.61
C LEU A 119 -5.40 3.82 15.03
N ARG A 120 -4.62 4.26 14.03
CA ARG A 120 -3.37 4.98 14.23
C ARG A 120 -3.62 6.28 15.01
N SER A 121 -2.74 6.61 15.95
CA SER A 121 -2.81 7.88 16.69
C SER A 121 -2.39 9.07 15.81
N ALA A 122 -2.81 10.29 16.18
CA ALA A 122 -2.54 11.51 15.41
C ALA A 122 -1.04 11.77 15.13
N GLY A 123 -0.18 11.53 16.13
CA GLY A 123 1.28 11.63 16.01
C GLY A 123 1.98 10.30 15.71
N GLY A 124 1.22 9.20 15.55
CA GLY A 124 1.76 7.86 15.33
C GLY A 124 1.96 7.55 13.85
N ALA A 125 2.80 6.56 13.60
CA ALA A 125 3.04 5.99 12.28
C ALA A 125 2.32 4.66 12.05
N THR A 126 2.20 3.84 13.10
CA THR A 126 1.66 2.48 13.06
C THR A 126 0.16 2.44 13.35
N GLY A 127 -0.57 1.59 12.63
CA GLY A 127 -1.98 1.31 12.85
C GLY A 127 -2.83 1.42 11.59
N TYR A 128 -4.11 1.10 11.76
CA TYR A 128 -5.15 1.25 10.75
C TYR A 128 -5.43 2.72 10.44
N GLY A 129 -5.64 3.06 9.17
CA GLY A 129 -6.03 4.39 8.74
C GLY A 129 -5.62 4.71 7.30
N ALA A 130 -6.07 5.86 6.80
CA ALA A 130 -5.65 6.42 5.52
C ALA A 130 -4.12 6.63 5.48
N ALA A 131 -3.53 6.72 4.30
CA ALA A 131 -2.08 6.88 4.19
C ALA A 131 -1.67 8.23 4.77
N ARG A 132 -0.52 8.30 5.47
CA ARG A 132 -0.01 9.56 6.06
C ARG A 132 0.20 10.65 5.01
N ILE A 133 0.39 10.29 3.75
CA ILE A 133 0.58 11.21 2.63
C ILE A 133 -0.73 11.86 2.15
N SER A 134 -1.91 11.34 2.55
CA SER A 134 -3.21 11.81 2.04
C SER A 134 -3.42 13.33 2.12
N PRO A 135 -2.99 14.05 3.19
CA PRO A 135 -3.14 15.50 3.26
C PRO A 135 -2.32 16.31 2.24
N PHE A 136 -1.36 15.70 1.54
CA PHE A 136 -0.61 16.37 0.47
C PHE A 136 -1.38 16.41 -0.85
N PHE A 137 -2.55 15.78 -0.93
CA PHE A 137 -3.37 15.73 -2.11
C PHE A 137 -4.65 16.57 -1.94
N PRO A 138 -5.16 17.18 -3.01
CA PRO A 138 -6.40 17.97 -2.95
C PRO A 138 -7.66 17.13 -2.77
N LYS A 139 -7.56 15.81 -3.02
CA LYS A 139 -8.63 14.81 -2.91
C LYS A 139 -8.11 13.59 -2.16
N TYR A 140 -9.00 12.85 -1.51
CA TYR A 140 -8.67 11.60 -0.84
C TYR A 140 -8.55 10.46 -1.84
N MET A 141 -7.62 9.54 -1.55
CA MET A 141 -7.49 8.29 -2.29
C MET A 141 -8.62 7.32 -1.93
N TRP A 142 -9.08 6.50 -2.87
CA TRP A 142 -10.08 5.47 -2.62
C TRP A 142 -9.45 4.24 -1.98
N HIS A 143 -9.13 4.32 -0.69
CA HIS A 143 -8.42 3.25 -0.01
C HIS A 143 -8.64 3.23 1.51
N GLU A 144 -8.42 2.06 2.10
CA GLU A 144 -8.07 1.90 3.51
C GLU A 144 -6.65 1.31 3.59
N GLY A 145 -6.06 1.32 4.78
CA GLY A 145 -4.70 0.82 4.95
C GLY A 145 -4.34 0.53 6.39
N PHE A 146 -3.26 -0.21 6.56
CA PHE A 146 -2.65 -0.47 7.85
C PHE A 146 -1.14 -0.28 7.70
N THR A 147 -0.56 0.64 8.46
CA THR A 147 0.88 0.90 8.43
C THR A 147 1.54 0.18 9.59
N ILE A 148 2.64 -0.55 9.34
CA ILE A 148 3.43 -1.21 10.37
C ILE A 148 4.83 -0.57 10.39
N MET A 149 5.10 0.25 11.42
CA MET A 149 6.47 0.64 11.78
C MET A 149 6.85 -0.06 13.09
N GLY A 150 7.81 -0.98 13.00
CA GLY A 150 8.18 -1.85 14.11
C GLY A 150 7.25 -3.06 14.25
N SER A 151 7.03 -3.50 15.49
CA SER A 151 6.25 -4.71 15.76
C SER A 151 4.73 -4.44 15.71
N PRO A 152 3.93 -5.24 14.97
CA PRO A 152 2.47 -5.10 14.89
C PRO A 152 1.73 -5.68 16.11
N SER A 153 2.47 -6.32 17.00
CA SER A 153 2.02 -7.08 18.16
C SER A 153 0.94 -6.44 19.03
N ASN A 154 1.09 -5.15 19.35
CA ASN A 154 0.13 -4.45 20.20
C ASN A 154 -1.19 -4.21 19.46
N ASP A 155 -1.14 -3.98 18.15
CA ASP A 155 -2.33 -3.77 17.35
C ASP A 155 -3.03 -5.08 17.01
N ALA A 156 -2.26 -6.15 16.74
CA ALA A 156 -2.78 -7.49 16.61
C ALA A 156 -3.56 -7.94 17.86
N LYS A 157 -3.07 -7.60 19.07
CA LYS A 157 -3.79 -7.86 20.33
C LYS A 157 -5.12 -7.10 20.45
N LYS A 158 -5.20 -5.88 19.89
CA LYS A 158 -6.43 -5.08 19.88
C LYS A 158 -7.48 -5.65 18.91
N ILE A 159 -7.03 -6.15 17.75
CA ILE A 159 -7.89 -6.68 16.69
C ILE A 159 -8.30 -8.13 16.99
N TRP A 160 -7.35 -8.99 17.36
CA TRP A 160 -7.53 -10.43 17.63
C TRP A 160 -7.10 -10.81 19.05
N PRO A 161 -7.83 -10.40 20.10
CA PRO A 161 -7.43 -10.64 21.49
C PRO A 161 -7.21 -12.13 21.84
N ASN A 162 -7.85 -13.05 21.08
CA ASN A 162 -7.73 -14.50 21.29
C ASN A 162 -6.89 -15.23 20.22
N ASP A 163 -6.39 -14.54 19.19
CA ASP A 163 -5.67 -15.17 18.05
C ASP A 163 -4.51 -14.29 17.53
N TYR A 164 -3.90 -13.49 18.41
CA TYR A 164 -2.79 -12.60 18.05
C TYR A 164 -1.43 -13.31 17.98
N LYS A 165 -1.33 -14.56 18.47
CA LYS A 165 -0.04 -15.28 18.62
C LYS A 165 0.68 -15.56 17.31
N ARG A 166 -0.02 -15.50 16.18
CA ARG A 166 0.53 -15.65 14.83
C ARG A 166 1.46 -14.51 14.42
N PHE A 167 1.43 -13.39 15.14
CA PHE A 167 2.25 -12.20 14.88
C PHE A 167 3.48 -12.10 15.81
N TRP A 168 3.87 -13.20 16.47
CA TRP A 168 4.96 -13.28 17.46
C TRP A 168 5.91 -14.43 17.18
#